data_AF-A0A815SKK7-F1
#
_entry.id   AF-A0A815SKK7-F1
#
_cell.length_a   1.000
_cell.length_b   1.000
_cell.length_c   1.000
_cell.angle_alpha   90.00
_cell.angle_beta   90.00
_cell.angle_gamma   90.00
#
_symmetry.space_group_name_H-M   'P 1'
#
loop_
_entity.id
_entity.type
_entity.pdbx_description
1 polymer ?
#
loop_
_entity_poly.entity_id
_entity_poly.type
_entity_poly.pdbx_seq_one_letter_code
_entity_poly.pdbx_strand_id
1 'polypeptide(L)'
;MSSIWLNYYSQYQQLSQHLYKLFALALNLDEHLFDNKINEHHCALCSLFYPSLLSSLPQNQYRSSTHTDYGSFTILKEDSIYGLQIQNRFNGKWIDVPFIEK
;
A
#
# COMPACT_ATOMS: atom_id res chain seq x y z
N MET A 1 -1.20 -11.06 19.08
CA MET A 1 -2.02 -10.74 17.89
C MET A 1 -2.93 -11.91 17.60
N SER A 2 -4.17 -11.68 17.14
CA SER A 2 -5.07 -12.80 16.80
C SER A 2 -4.50 -13.61 15.64
N SER A 3 -4.86 -14.90 15.56
CA SER A 3 -4.44 -15.81 14.47
C SER A 3 -4.83 -15.28 13.08
N ILE A 4 -5.92 -14.52 12.99
CA ILE A 4 -6.40 -13.88 11.76
C ILE A 4 -5.36 -12.87 11.23
N TRP A 5 -4.85 -11.99 12.09
CA TRP A 5 -3.87 -10.97 11.67
C TRP A 5 -2.53 -11.59 11.27
N LEU A 6 -2.10 -12.64 11.96
CA LEU A 6 -0.88 -13.36 11.60
C LEU A 6 -1.01 -14.07 10.25
N ASN A 7 -2.16 -14.71 10.00
CA ASN A 7 -2.43 -15.33 8.71
C ASN A 7 -2.46 -14.26 7.60
N TYR A 8 -3.17 -13.16 7.81
CA TYR A 8 -3.26 -12.06 6.84
C TYR A 8 -1.88 -11.47 6.53
N TYR A 9 -1.06 -11.24 7.56
CA TYR A 9 0.33 -10.79 7.41
C TYR A 9 1.16 -11.75 6.55
N SER A 10 1.08 -13.06 6.84
CA SER A 10 1.79 -14.10 6.09
C SER A 10 1.41 -14.12 4.60
N GLN A 11 0.12 -13.98 4.28
CA GLN A 11 -0.34 -13.91 2.88
C GLN A 11 0.24 -12.70 2.13
N TYR A 12 0.27 -11.52 2.77
CA TYR A 12 0.87 -10.32 2.17
C TYR A 12 2.39 -10.41 2.06
N GLN A 13 3.06 -11.08 3.00
CA GLN A 13 4.49 -11.34 2.91
C GLN A 13 4.80 -12.23 1.69
N GLN A 14 4.04 -13.30 1.46
CA GLN A 14 4.22 -14.16 0.28
C GLN A 14 3.97 -13.40 -1.03
N LEU A 15 2.91 -12.58 -1.08
CA LEU A 15 2.63 -11.73 -2.24
C LEU A 15 3.76 -10.73 -2.49
N SER A 16 4.28 -10.10 -1.44
CA SER A 16 5.40 -9.17 -1.51
C SER A 16 6.66 -9.85 -2.08
N GLN A 17 7.00 -11.05 -1.60
CA GLN A 17 8.12 -11.83 -2.14
C GLN A 17 7.94 -12.14 -3.63
N HIS A 18 6.73 -12.47 -4.06
CA HIS A 18 6.45 -12.70 -5.48
C HIS A 18 6.63 -11.43 -6.32
N LEU A 19 6.16 -10.28 -5.84
CA LEU A 19 6.34 -8.99 -6.51
C LEU A 19 7.82 -8.59 -6.63
N TYR A 20 8.64 -8.85 -5.60
CA TYR A 20 10.08 -8.59 -5.68
C TYR A 20 10.76 -9.38 -6.81
N LYS A 21 10.39 -10.66 -7.00
CA LYS A 21 10.89 -11.47 -8.12
C LYS A 21 10.48 -10.87 -9.46
N LEU A 22 9.22 -10.44 -9.58
CA LEU A 22 8.72 -9.77 -10.78
C LEU A 22 9.45 -8.45 -11.06
N PHE A 23 9.76 -7.66 -10.03
CA PHE A 23 10.55 -6.44 -10.19
C PHE A 23 11.98 -6.72 -10.64
N ALA A 24 12.63 -7.75 -10.09
CA ALA A 24 13.95 -8.16 -10.54
C ALA A 24 13.96 -8.54 -12.02
N LEU A 25 12.99 -9.36 -12.44
CA LEU A 25 12.83 -9.76 -13.85
C LEU A 25 12.55 -8.57 -14.77
N ALA A 26 11.66 -7.65 -14.37
CA ALA A 26 11.34 -6.45 -15.15
C ALA A 26 12.56 -5.53 -15.35
N LEU A 27 13.55 -5.59 -14.45
CA LEU A 27 14.81 -4.87 -14.52
C LEU A 27 15.92 -5.66 -15.24
N ASN A 28 15.63 -6.84 -15.80
CA ASN A 28 16.59 -7.78 -16.37
C ASN A 28 17.69 -8.22 -15.39
N LEU A 29 17.31 -8.43 -14.13
CA LEU A 29 18.18 -8.93 -13.06
C LEU A 29 17.83 -10.39 -12.73
N ASP A 30 18.69 -11.04 -11.94
CA ASP A 30 18.40 -12.36 -11.36
C ASP A 30 17.14 -12.30 -10.47
N GLU A 31 16.19 -13.22 -10.67
CA GLU A 31 14.90 -13.18 -9.97
C GLU A 31 15.03 -13.32 -8.44
N HIS A 32 16.13 -13.91 -7.96
CA HIS A 32 16.44 -14.11 -6.54
C HIS A 32 17.29 -12.99 -5.94
N LEU A 33 17.59 -11.92 -6.69
CA LEU A 33 18.44 -10.81 -6.25
C LEU A 33 18.01 -10.21 -4.90
N PHE A 34 16.71 -10.18 -4.62
CA PHE A 34 16.15 -9.58 -3.41
C PHE A 34 15.94 -10.56 -2.26
N ASP A 35 16.07 -11.88 -2.46
CA ASP A 35 15.68 -12.89 -1.47
C ASP A 35 16.40 -12.68 -0.12
N ASN A 36 17.68 -12.30 -0.15
CA ASN A 36 18.48 -12.04 1.06
C ASN A 36 18.31 -10.63 1.66
N LYS A 37 17.56 -9.75 1.00
CA LYS A 37 17.26 -8.38 1.45
C LYS A 37 15.87 -8.27 2.07
N ILE A 38 15.05 -9.31 1.90
CA ILE A 38 13.65 -9.37 2.36
C ILE A 38 13.40 -10.56 3.29
N ASN A 39 14.48 -11.20 3.76
CA ASN A 39 14.43 -12.42 4.58
C ASN A 39 14.17 -12.13 6.07
N GLU A 40 14.36 -10.90 6.53
CA GLU A 40 13.91 -10.48 7.86
C GLU A 40 12.55 -9.76 7.76
N HIS A 41 11.79 -9.72 8.86
CA HIS A 41 10.42 -9.18 8.84
C HIS A 41 10.41 -7.66 8.58
N HIS A 42 10.35 -7.23 7.32
CA HIS A 42 10.38 -5.82 6.93
C HIS A 42 9.01 -5.23 6.53
N CYS A 43 7.94 -6.03 6.56
CA CYS A 43 6.60 -5.54 6.22
C CYS A 43 5.94 -4.93 7.45
N ALA A 44 5.49 -3.67 7.35
CA ALA A 44 4.60 -3.07 8.33
C ALA A 44 3.15 -3.29 7.87
N LEU A 45 2.35 -4.00 8.67
CA LEU A 45 0.91 -4.11 8.43
C LEU A 45 0.19 -3.00 9.19
N CYS A 46 -0.46 -2.11 8.45
CA CYS A 46 -1.27 -1.05 9.03
C CYS A 46 -2.75 -1.32 8.72
N SER A 47 -3.59 -1.35 9.76
CA SER A 47 -5.04 -1.36 9.62
C SER A 47 -5.57 0.02 9.96
N LEU A 48 -6.16 0.69 8.98
CA LEU A 48 -6.67 2.05 9.13
C LEU A 48 -8.19 2.03 9.20
N PHE A 49 -8.76 2.79 10.13
CA PHE A 49 -10.20 3.01 10.21
C PHE A 49 -10.46 4.51 10.15
N TYR A 50 -11.19 4.92 9.11
CA TYR A 50 -11.57 6.30 8.85
C TYR A 50 -13.07 6.46 9.17
N PRO A 51 -13.47 7.01 10.33
CA PRO A 51 -14.88 7.06 10.77
C PRO A 51 -15.76 7.94 9.88
N SER A 52 -17.00 7.53 9.60
CA SER A 52 -17.94 8.33 8.79
C SER A 52 -18.03 9.78 9.25
N LEU A 53 -18.10 10.70 8.28
CA LEU A 53 -18.24 12.13 8.55
C LEU A 53 -19.68 12.45 8.92
N LEU A 54 -19.89 13.06 10.09
CA LEU A 54 -21.22 13.53 10.53
C LEU A 54 -21.57 14.91 9.94
N SER A 55 -20.58 15.61 9.40
CA SER A 55 -20.70 16.92 8.77
C SER A 55 -19.57 17.12 7.75
N SER A 56 -19.70 18.11 6.88
CA SER A 56 -18.64 18.46 5.93
C SER A 56 -17.34 18.79 6.65
N LEU A 57 -16.22 18.28 6.15
CA LEU A 57 -14.91 18.66 6.66
C LEU A 57 -14.65 20.16 6.39
N PRO A 58 -14.07 20.90 7.35
CA PRO A 58 -13.46 22.19 7.13
C PRO A 58 -12.54 22.20 5.90
N GLN A 59 -12.42 23.36 5.26
CA GLN A 59 -11.51 23.54 4.13
C GLN A 59 -10.08 23.17 4.53
N ASN A 60 -9.38 22.43 3.66
CA ASN A 60 -8.02 21.93 3.87
C ASN A 60 -7.84 20.91 5.01
N GLN A 61 -8.93 20.27 5.48
CA GLN A 61 -8.82 19.15 6.40
C GLN A 61 -8.71 17.82 5.66
N TYR A 62 -7.63 17.08 5.94
CA TYR A 62 -7.35 15.77 5.35
C TYR A 62 -7.69 14.63 6.31
N ARG A 63 -8.05 13.47 5.76
CA ARG A 63 -8.17 12.21 6.52
C ARG A 63 -6.82 11.59 6.81
N SER A 64 -5.89 11.73 5.86
CA SER A 64 -4.48 11.40 5.98
C SER A 64 -3.69 12.51 5.28
N SER A 65 -2.61 13.00 5.87
CA SER A 65 -1.80 14.05 5.25
C SER A 65 -1.08 13.52 4.00
N THR A 66 -0.71 14.41 3.08
CA THR A 66 0.19 14.09 1.97
C THR A 66 1.52 13.53 2.50
N HIS A 67 1.94 12.37 1.99
CA HIS A 67 3.24 11.76 2.30
C HIS A 67 3.63 10.74 1.22
N THR A 68 4.85 10.20 1.36
CA THR A 68 5.29 8.99 0.67
C THR A 68 5.62 7.94 1.72
N ASP A 69 5.33 6.68 1.41
CA ASP A 69 5.74 5.57 2.27
C ASP A 69 7.26 5.37 2.27
N TYR A 70 7.78 4.80 3.36
CA TYR A 70 9.21 4.56 3.54
C TYR A 70 9.72 3.28 2.86
N GLY A 71 8.83 2.32 2.60
CA GLY A 71 9.19 1.01 2.05
C GLY A 71 9.42 1.02 0.54
N SER A 72 9.82 -0.13 -0.01
CA SER A 72 10.04 -0.29 -1.44
C SER A 72 8.75 -0.17 -2.26
N PHE A 73 7.63 -0.67 -1.73
CA PHE A 73 6.29 -0.55 -2.29
C PHE A 73 5.24 -0.82 -1.21
N THR A 74 4.00 -0.43 -1.52
CA THR A 74 2.85 -0.61 -0.63
C THR A 74 1.76 -1.39 -1.35
N ILE A 75 1.23 -2.42 -0.70
CA ILE A 75 0.03 -3.12 -1.14
C ILE A 75 -1.11 -2.62 -0.26
N LEU A 76 -1.95 -1.77 -0.84
CA LEU A 76 -3.10 -1.21 -0.15
C LEU A 76 -4.37 -1.94 -0.59
N LYS A 77 -5.16 -2.39 0.39
CA LYS A 77 -6.52 -2.88 0.17
C LYS A 77 -7.48 -1.87 0.74
N GLU A 78 -8.25 -1.23 -0.14
CA GLU A 78 -9.31 -0.30 0.23
C GLU A 78 -10.66 -1.01 0.29
N ASP A 79 -11.62 -0.36 0.94
CA ASP A 79 -13.03 -0.73 0.86
C ASP A 79 -13.72 0.03 -0.28
N SER A 80 -15.05 -0.03 -0.36
CA SER A 80 -15.83 0.65 -1.41
C SER A 80 -15.99 2.16 -1.18
N ILE A 81 -15.23 2.75 -0.25
CA ILE A 81 -15.32 4.18 0.07
C ILE A 81 -14.23 4.94 -0.68
N TYR A 82 -14.66 5.88 -1.53
CA TYR A 82 -13.77 6.79 -2.24
C TYR A 82 -13.05 7.74 -1.28
N GLY A 83 -11.76 8.01 -1.54
CA GLY A 83 -11.01 9.01 -0.77
C GLY A 83 -9.51 9.01 -0.99
N LEU A 84 -8.93 7.93 -1.51
CA LEU A 84 -7.50 7.91 -1.84
C LEU A 84 -7.21 8.71 -3.11
N GLN A 85 -6.17 9.54 -3.01
CA GLN A 85 -5.59 10.25 -4.13
C GLN A 85 -4.10 10.00 -4.19
N ILE A 86 -3.57 9.90 -5.41
CA ILE A 86 -2.13 9.81 -5.68
C ILE A 86 -1.67 11.05 -6.43
N GLN A 87 -0.49 11.55 -6.09
CA GLN A 87 0.10 12.67 -6.82
C GLN A 87 0.98 12.16 -7.96
N ASN A 88 0.69 12.59 -9.18
CA ASN A 88 1.54 12.32 -10.33
C ASN A 88 2.85 13.13 -10.21
N ARG A 89 3.98 12.43 -10.13
CA ARG A 89 5.31 13.04 -9.93
C ARG A 89 5.76 13.93 -11.10
N PHE A 90 5.25 13.72 -12.32
CA PHE A 90 5.68 14.48 -13.51
C PHE A 90 4.99 15.83 -13.65
N ASN A 91 3.76 15.97 -13.15
CA ASN A 91 2.96 17.18 -13.32
C ASN A 91 2.35 17.74 -12.02
N GLY A 92 2.58 17.09 -10.88
CA GLY A 92 2.12 17.52 -9.56
C GLY A 92 0.61 17.40 -9.33
N LYS A 93 -0.16 16.88 -10.29
CA LYS A 93 -1.61 16.76 -10.18
C LYS A 93 -1.99 15.58 -9.29
N TRP A 94 -2.98 15.81 -8.43
CA TRP A 94 -3.66 14.77 -7.68
C TRP A 94 -4.66 14.04 -8.57
N ILE A 95 -4.67 12.71 -8.47
CA ILE A 95 -5.52 11.80 -9.23
C ILE A 95 -6.28 10.94 -8.23
N ASP A 96 -7.59 10.88 -8.36
CA ASP A 96 -8.43 9.96 -7.58
C ASP A 96 -8.13 8.51 -7.97
N VAL A 97 -7.94 7.64 -6.98
CA VAL A 97 -7.85 6.21 -7.21
C VAL A 97 -9.26 5.66 -7.30
N PRO A 98 -9.69 5.14 -8.47
CA PRO A 98 -11.04 4.62 -8.61
C PRO A 98 -11.19 3.32 -7.82
N PHE A 99 -12.35 3.13 -7.20
CA PHE A 99 -12.75 1.82 -6.72
C PHE A 99 -13.04 0.90 -7.92
N ILE A 100 -12.41 -0.27 -7.95
CA ILE A 100 -12.62 -1.29 -8.98
C ILE A 100 -13.30 -2.49 -8.33
N GLU A 101 -14.53 -2.78 -8.75
CA GLU A 101 -15.23 -4.00 -8.35
C GLU A 101 -14.46 -5.23 -8.83
N LYS A 102 -14.35 -6.24 -7.97
CA LYS A 102 -13.65 -7.49 -8.24
C LYS A 102 -14.59 -8.58 -8.73
#